data_AF-E1X464-F1
#
_entry.id   AF-E1X464-F1
#
_cell.length_a   1.000
_cell.length_b   1.000
_cell.length_c   1.000
_cell.angle_alpha   90.00
_cell.angle_beta   90.00
_cell.angle_gamma   90.00
#
_symmetry.space_group_name_H-M   'P 1'
#
loop_
_entity.id
_entity.type
_entity.pdbx_description
1 polymer ?
#
loop_
_entity_poly.entity_id
_entity_poly.type
_entity_poly.pdbx_seq_one_letter_code
_entity_poly.pdbx_strand_id
1 'polypeptide(L)'
;MKNLIILLFLISSVSIFAKNPVKSNRAIEEVSWALESARWDYDQAMTLNFEEFLGKDSLNCEMRSYDEAMTLIRKAIRGFRGYFPDEELPFSEALAALDSILAGQDLEYCLGEDYGTKVWQIYRGSEYLFSVEQ
;
A
#
# COMPACT_ATOMS: atom_id res chain seq x y z
N MET A 1 -35.31 19.80 26.56
CA MET A 1 -35.07 18.72 25.56
C MET A 1 -34.68 19.28 24.18
N LYS A 2 -33.80 20.30 24.09
CA LYS A 2 -33.28 20.84 22.82
C LYS A 2 -31.77 20.70 22.65
N ASN A 3 -31.03 20.43 23.73
CA ASN A 3 -29.57 20.34 23.70
C ASN A 3 -29.02 18.92 23.44
N LEU A 4 -29.90 17.90 23.40
CA LEU A 4 -29.47 16.52 23.17
C LEU A 4 -29.21 16.20 21.69
N ILE A 5 -29.84 16.95 20.77
CA ILE A 5 -29.74 16.72 19.32
C ILE A 5 -28.39 17.20 18.78
N ILE A 6 -27.77 18.21 19.40
CA ILE A 6 -26.49 18.77 18.96
C ILE A 6 -25.32 17.83 19.31
N LEU A 7 -25.41 17.08 20.41
CA LEU A 7 -24.36 16.15 20.81
C LEU A 7 -24.30 14.91 19.89
N LEU A 8 -25.45 14.44 19.40
CA LEU A 8 -25.52 13.32 18.45
C LEU A 8 -25.00 13.68 17.05
N PHE A 9 -25.07 14.95 16.67
CA PHE A 9 -24.50 15.42 15.40
C PHE A 9 -22.99 15.65 15.45
N LEU A 10 -22.39 15.79 16.65
CA LEU A 10 -20.94 15.97 16.78
C LEU A 10 -20.15 14.66 16.63
N ILE A 11 -20.78 13.52 16.96
CA ILE A 11 -20.13 12.19 16.91
C ILE A 11 -20.16 11.63 15.48
N SER A 12 -21.09 12.05 14.64
CA SER A 12 -21.15 11.67 13.22
C SER A 12 -20.21 12.48 12.31
N SER A 13 -19.52 13.49 12.83
CA SER A 13 -18.53 14.29 12.07
C SER A 13 -17.08 13.80 12.18
N VAL A 14 -16.81 12.70 12.90
CA VAL A 14 -15.46 12.08 12.92
C VAL A 14 -15.35 11.04 11.81
N SER A 15 -15.39 11.47 10.54
CA SER A 15 -15.29 10.55 9.40
C SER A 15 -14.52 11.12 8.19
N ILE A 16 -13.62 12.09 8.37
CA ILE A 16 -13.01 12.77 7.20
C ILE A 16 -11.48 12.99 7.32
N PHE A 17 -10.78 12.09 8.02
CA PHE A 17 -9.36 11.86 7.72
C PHE A 17 -9.16 10.36 7.59
N ALA A 18 -9.56 9.80 6.46
CA ALA A 18 -9.11 8.48 6.05
C ALA A 18 -7.59 8.58 5.82
N LYS A 19 -6.82 8.44 6.91
CA LYS A 19 -5.39 8.25 6.85
C LYS A 19 -5.23 6.86 6.23
N ASN A 20 -4.70 6.79 5.01
CA ASN A 20 -4.43 5.53 4.32
C ASN A 20 -3.85 4.52 5.34
N PRO A 21 -4.57 3.43 5.65
CA PRO A 21 -4.22 2.57 6.79
C PRO A 21 -2.91 1.82 6.55
N VAL A 22 -2.57 1.58 5.28
CA VAL A 22 -1.31 0.95 4.89
C VAL A 22 -0.13 1.89 5.18
N LYS A 23 -0.18 3.13 4.66
CA LYS A 23 0.84 4.16 4.93
C LYS A 23 0.95 4.50 6.42
N SER A 24 -0.16 4.43 7.16
CA SER A 24 -0.20 4.84 8.57
C SER A 24 0.42 3.82 9.53
N ASN A 25 0.74 2.61 9.07
CA ASN A 25 1.39 1.59 9.88
C ASN A 25 2.90 1.76 9.82
N ARG A 26 3.54 1.91 10.99
CA ARG A 26 4.98 2.17 11.12
C ARG A 26 5.83 1.08 10.45
N ALA A 27 5.51 -0.20 10.65
CA ALA A 27 6.31 -1.29 10.10
C ALA A 27 6.22 -1.34 8.57
N ILE A 28 5.02 -1.11 8.02
CA ILE A 28 4.83 -1.05 6.57
C ILE A 28 5.60 0.13 5.97
N GLU A 29 5.51 1.30 6.58
CA GLU A 29 6.25 2.49 6.16
C GLU A 29 7.77 2.26 6.24
N GLU A 30 8.29 1.71 7.33
CA GLU A 30 9.72 1.43 7.48
C GLU A 30 10.25 0.49 6.39
N VAL A 31 9.51 -0.58 6.07
CA VAL A 31 9.84 -1.49 4.97
C VAL A 31 9.74 -0.78 3.62
N SER A 32 8.73 0.07 3.40
CA SER A 32 8.57 0.80 2.13
C SER A 32 9.74 1.75 1.88
N TRP A 33 10.19 2.47 2.91
CA TRP A 33 11.34 3.37 2.84
C TRP A 33 12.62 2.61 2.52
N ALA A 34 12.83 1.44 3.11
CA ALA A 34 13.99 0.62 2.80
C ALA A 34 13.99 0.12 1.35
N LEU A 35 12.83 -0.36 0.86
CA LEU A 35 12.68 -0.80 -0.52
C LEU A 35 12.92 0.34 -1.51
N GLU A 36 12.35 1.53 -1.26
CA GLU A 36 12.58 2.71 -2.11
C GLU A 36 14.03 3.17 -2.05
N SER A 37 14.67 3.17 -0.88
CA SER A 37 16.07 3.57 -0.73
C SER A 37 17.02 2.65 -1.51
N ALA A 38 16.69 1.36 -1.59
CA ALA A 38 17.50 0.37 -2.28
C ALA A 38 17.19 0.21 -3.77
N ARG A 39 16.30 1.03 -4.34
CA ARG A 39 15.82 0.90 -5.73
C ARG A 39 16.92 0.89 -6.79
N TRP A 40 18.07 1.48 -6.49
CA TRP A 40 19.21 1.59 -7.41
C TRP A 40 20.36 0.64 -7.08
N ASP A 41 20.23 -0.11 -5.98
CA ASP A 41 21.34 -0.88 -5.42
C ASP A 41 21.37 -2.33 -5.93
N TYR A 42 20.31 -2.79 -6.60
CA TYR A 42 20.25 -4.13 -7.17
C TYR A 42 19.30 -4.29 -8.37
N ASP A 43 19.58 -5.29 -9.20
CA ASP A 43 18.77 -5.60 -10.38
C ASP A 43 17.38 -6.12 -9.97
N GLN A 44 16.33 -5.65 -10.67
CA GLN A 44 14.93 -6.00 -10.40
C GLN A 44 14.45 -5.57 -9.01
N ALA A 45 14.95 -4.44 -8.51
CA ALA A 45 14.40 -3.81 -7.31
C ALA A 45 12.90 -3.54 -7.48
N MET A 46 12.16 -3.80 -6.40
CA MET A 46 10.73 -3.53 -6.35
C MET A 46 10.50 -2.58 -5.20
N THR A 47 9.82 -1.47 -5.47
CA THR A 47 9.54 -0.43 -4.47
C THR A 47 8.10 -0.52 -4.02
N LEU A 48 7.81 0.08 -2.87
CA LEU A 48 6.46 0.23 -2.34
C LEU A 48 6.22 1.72 -2.09
N ASN A 49 5.29 2.32 -2.83
CA ASN A 49 5.06 3.75 -2.81
C ASN A 49 3.64 4.10 -2.34
N PHE A 50 3.51 5.17 -1.56
CA PHE A 50 2.23 5.66 -1.03
C PHE A 50 1.75 6.95 -1.68
N GLU A 51 2.38 7.34 -2.78
CA GLU A 51 1.94 8.44 -3.65
C GLU A 51 1.40 7.83 -4.93
N GLU A 52 0.30 8.36 -5.44
CA GLU A 52 -0.32 7.90 -6.67
C GLU A 52 0.48 8.44 -7.86
N PHE A 53 0.96 7.54 -8.73
CA PHE A 53 1.81 7.89 -9.88
C PHE A 53 0.99 8.37 -11.07
N LEU A 54 -0.07 7.63 -11.40
CA LEU A 54 -0.92 7.87 -12.56
C LEU A 54 -2.36 7.99 -12.10
N GLY A 55 -3.10 8.93 -12.69
CA GLY A 55 -4.53 9.06 -12.40
C GLY A 55 -5.29 7.80 -12.83
N LYS A 56 -6.05 7.22 -11.90
CA LYS A 56 -6.80 5.96 -12.08
C LYS A 56 -7.57 5.87 -13.41
N ASP A 57 -8.21 6.97 -13.85
CA ASP A 57 -9.02 7.02 -15.06
C ASP A 57 -8.26 6.71 -16.36
N SER A 58 -6.93 6.78 -16.32
CA SER A 58 -6.05 6.48 -17.46
C SER A 58 -5.56 5.02 -17.49
N LEU A 59 -5.91 4.22 -16.49
CA LEU A 59 -5.37 2.88 -16.29
C LEU A 59 -6.39 1.77 -16.57
N ASN A 60 -5.89 0.62 -17.00
CA ASN A 60 -6.68 -0.60 -17.07
C ASN A 60 -6.70 -1.27 -15.70
N CYS A 61 -7.87 -1.34 -15.10
CA CYS A 61 -8.08 -1.82 -13.74
C CYS A 61 -8.85 -3.15 -13.72
N GLU A 62 -8.44 -4.06 -12.84
CA GLU A 62 -9.09 -5.34 -12.62
C GLU A 62 -9.29 -5.60 -11.13
N MET A 63 -10.45 -6.12 -10.75
CA MET A 63 -10.68 -6.59 -9.37
C MET A 63 -9.96 -7.92 -9.15
N ARG A 64 -9.16 -8.01 -8.09
CA ARG A 64 -8.49 -9.27 -7.69
C ARG A 64 -8.48 -9.42 -6.17
N SER A 65 -8.21 -10.64 -5.70
CA SER A 65 -8.02 -10.91 -4.26
C SER A 65 -6.84 -10.10 -3.72
N TYR A 66 -6.91 -9.71 -2.45
CA TYR A 66 -5.76 -9.13 -1.72
C TYR A 66 -4.53 -10.06 -1.68
N ASP A 67 -4.69 -11.36 -1.91
CA ASP A 67 -3.58 -12.33 -1.99
C ASP A 67 -2.55 -11.95 -3.06
N GLU A 68 -2.97 -11.29 -4.14
CA GLU A 68 -2.09 -10.80 -5.20
C GLU A 68 -1.18 -9.67 -4.69
N ALA A 69 -1.75 -8.69 -3.98
CA ALA A 69 -0.99 -7.64 -3.30
C ALA A 69 0.00 -8.23 -2.29
N MET A 70 -0.45 -9.19 -1.48
CA MET A 70 0.44 -9.88 -0.54
C MET A 70 1.57 -10.63 -1.24
N THR A 71 1.31 -11.20 -2.41
CA THR A 71 2.32 -11.87 -3.23
C THR A 71 3.36 -10.90 -3.79
N LEU A 72 2.92 -9.73 -4.29
CA LEU A 72 3.81 -8.67 -4.77
C LEU A 72 4.74 -8.17 -3.66
N ILE A 73 4.20 -7.86 -2.48
CA ILE A 73 5.00 -7.35 -1.35
C ILE A 73 5.97 -8.43 -0.83
N ARG A 74 5.54 -9.69 -0.73
CA ARG A 74 6.45 -10.79 -0.35
C ARG A 74 7.58 -10.97 -1.36
N LYS A 75 7.31 -10.75 -2.65
CA LYS A 75 8.34 -10.79 -3.71
C LYS A 75 9.33 -9.63 -3.54
N ALA A 76 8.86 -8.40 -3.31
CA ALA A 76 9.71 -7.25 -3.06
C ALA A 76 10.63 -7.46 -1.84
N ILE A 77 10.06 -7.87 -0.70
CA ILE A 77 10.81 -8.19 0.53
C ILE A 77 11.83 -9.31 0.29
N ARG A 78 11.46 -10.37 -0.44
CA ARG A 78 12.38 -11.47 -0.74
C ARG A 78 13.54 -11.00 -1.62
N GLY A 79 13.27 -10.16 -2.62
CA GLY A 79 14.29 -9.56 -3.47
C GLY A 79 15.28 -8.76 -2.63
N PHE A 80 14.77 -7.82 -1.83
CA PHE A 80 15.58 -6.99 -0.93
C PHE A 80 16.46 -7.84 0.00
N ARG A 81 15.87 -8.81 0.71
CA ARG A 81 16.62 -9.69 1.64
C ARG A 81 17.66 -10.57 0.96
N GLY A 82 17.53 -10.82 -0.35
CA GLY A 82 18.54 -11.54 -1.12
C GLY A 82 19.83 -10.73 -1.29
N TYR A 83 19.72 -9.40 -1.35
CA TYR A 83 20.86 -8.48 -1.50
C TYR A 83 21.34 -7.89 -0.17
N PHE A 84 20.41 -7.67 0.77
CA PHE A 84 20.68 -7.11 2.10
C PHE A 84 20.24 -8.09 3.21
N PRO A 85 20.95 -9.22 3.38
CA PRO A 85 20.54 -10.26 4.32
C PRO A 85 20.69 -9.84 5.79
N ASP A 86 21.56 -8.88 6.08
CA ASP A 86 21.91 -8.44 7.43
C ASP A 86 21.04 -7.28 7.94
N GLU A 87 20.15 -6.73 7.10
CA GLU A 87 19.24 -5.64 7.48
C GLU A 87 18.10 -6.14 8.39
N GLU A 88 18.04 -5.57 9.59
CA GLU A 88 17.04 -5.90 10.61
C GLU A 88 15.80 -5.01 10.47
N LEU A 89 14.99 -5.26 9.43
CA LEU A 89 13.73 -4.55 9.19
C LEU A 89 12.51 -5.32 9.72
N PRO A 90 11.40 -4.63 10.06
CA PRO A 90 10.20 -5.24 10.63
C PRO A 90 9.34 -5.99 9.60
N PHE A 91 9.93 -6.81 8.74
CA PHE A 91 9.26 -7.49 7.62
C PHE A 91 8.04 -8.33 8.05
N SER A 92 8.18 -9.10 9.14
CA SER A 92 7.09 -9.95 9.62
C SER A 92 5.93 -9.13 10.18
N GLU A 93 6.23 -8.02 10.87
CA GLU A 93 5.23 -7.10 11.39
C GLU A 93 4.51 -6.37 10.26
N ALA A 94 5.24 -5.90 9.25
CA ALA A 94 4.69 -5.27 8.06
C ALA A 94 3.74 -6.21 7.29
N LEU A 95 4.14 -7.47 7.08
CA LEU A 95 3.29 -8.46 6.41
C LEU A 95 2.04 -8.81 7.21
N ALA A 96 2.15 -8.97 8.53
CA ALA A 96 1.00 -9.23 9.39
C ALA A 96 0.03 -8.03 9.44
N ALA A 97 0.57 -6.80 9.44
CA ALA A 97 -0.22 -5.59 9.38
C ALA A 97 -0.94 -5.44 8.02
N LEU A 98 -0.26 -5.68 6.91
CA LEU A 98 -0.87 -5.68 5.57
C LEU A 98 -2.00 -6.71 5.48
N ASP A 99 -1.76 -7.93 5.93
CA ASP A 99 -2.76 -8.99 5.97
C ASP A 99 -3.97 -8.55 6.80
N SER A 100 -3.76 -8.04 8.01
CA SER A 100 -4.85 -7.54 8.87
C SER A 100 -5.63 -6.36 8.25
N ILE A 101 -5.00 -5.53 7.42
CA ILE A 101 -5.63 -4.36 6.80
C ILE A 101 -6.44 -4.78 5.56
N LEU A 102 -5.95 -5.76 4.80
CA LEU A 102 -6.46 -6.10 3.46
C LEU A 102 -7.27 -7.41 3.43
N ALA A 103 -7.18 -8.27 4.45
CA ALA A 103 -7.78 -9.59 4.45
C ALA A 103 -9.28 -9.55 4.14
N GLY A 104 -9.68 -10.39 3.17
CA GLY A 104 -11.07 -10.52 2.74
C GLY A 104 -11.61 -9.34 1.91
N GLN A 105 -10.75 -8.39 1.52
CA GLN A 105 -11.13 -7.28 0.64
C GLN A 105 -10.83 -7.63 -0.81
N ASP A 106 -11.78 -7.30 -1.69
CA ASP A 106 -11.51 -7.22 -3.12
C ASP A 106 -10.83 -5.88 -3.41
N LEU A 107 -9.65 -5.95 -4.03
CA LEU A 107 -8.86 -4.77 -4.36
C LEU A 107 -8.88 -4.57 -5.88
N GLU A 108 -8.81 -3.31 -6.29
CA GLU A 108 -8.72 -2.96 -7.69
C GLU A 108 -7.25 -2.70 -8.05
N TYR A 109 -6.75 -3.45 -9.01
CA TYR A 109 -5.37 -3.42 -9.47
C TYR A 109 -5.32 -2.74 -10.81
N CYS A 110 -4.70 -1.57 -10.85
CA CYS A 110 -4.55 -0.77 -12.06
C CYS A 110 -3.09 -0.84 -12.52
N LEU A 111 -2.86 -1.34 -13.73
CA LEU A 111 -1.51 -1.44 -14.30
C LEU A 111 -1.21 -0.20 -15.14
N GLY A 112 -0.10 0.45 -14.82
CA GLY A 112 0.51 1.51 -15.62
C GLY A 112 1.96 1.20 -15.99
N GLU A 113 2.51 2.03 -16.86
CA GLU A 113 3.92 2.01 -17.23
C GLU A 113 4.45 3.46 -17.18
N ASP A 114 5.57 3.67 -16.51
CA ASP A 114 6.25 4.97 -16.44
C ASP A 114 7.74 4.78 -16.74
N TYR A 115 8.26 5.49 -17.75
CA TYR A 115 9.64 5.35 -18.23
C TYR A 115 10.15 3.89 -18.45
N GLY A 116 9.25 2.96 -18.81
CA GLY A 116 9.57 1.54 -19.01
C GLY A 116 9.50 0.68 -17.74
N THR A 117 9.19 1.27 -16.58
CA THR A 117 8.94 0.59 -15.32
C THR A 117 7.46 0.27 -15.19
N LYS A 118 7.13 -0.96 -14.77
CA LYS A 118 5.73 -1.36 -14.57
C LYS A 118 5.27 -0.94 -13.19
N VAL A 119 4.12 -0.28 -13.11
CA VAL A 119 3.56 0.21 -11.85
C VAL A 119 2.20 -0.43 -11.63
N TRP A 120 2.09 -1.26 -10.60
CA TRP A 120 0.81 -1.75 -10.12
C TRP A 120 0.30 -0.78 -9.06
N GLN A 121 -0.80 -0.08 -9.32
CA GLN A 121 -1.49 0.76 -8.34
C GLN A 121 -2.67 0.00 -7.74
N ILE A 122 -2.72 -0.11 -6.41
CA ILE A 122 -3.70 -0.89 -5.67
C ILE A 122 -4.67 0.07 -4.99
N TYR A 123 -5.96 -0.16 -5.22
CA TYR A 123 -7.05 0.63 -4.67
C TYR A 123 -8.04 -0.21 -3.88
N ARG A 124 -8.71 0.44 -2.92
CA ARG A 124 -9.92 -0.06 -2.27
C ARG A 124 -11.08 0.84 -2.67
N GLY A 125 -11.87 0.40 -3.66
CA GLY A 125 -12.86 1.26 -4.31
C GLY A 125 -12.18 2.46 -4.98
N SER A 126 -12.49 3.68 -4.56
CA SER A 126 -11.83 4.91 -5.04
C SER A 126 -10.62 5.33 -4.22
N GLU A 127 -10.29 4.64 -3.13
CA GLU A 127 -9.19 5.00 -2.24
C GLU A 127 -7.89 4.35 -2.72
N TYR A 128 -6.89 5.17 -3.04
CA TYR A 128 -5.54 4.69 -3.34
C TYR A 128 -4.86 4.18 -2.05
N LEU A 129 -4.35 2.95 -2.10
CA LEU A 129 -3.65 2.33 -0.98
C LEU A 129 -2.13 2.40 -1.14
N PHE A 130 -1.60 1.92 -2.26
CA PHE A 130 -0.17 1.95 -2.54
C PHE A 130 0.09 1.51 -3.98
N SER A 131 1.32 1.64 -4.41
CA SER A 131 1.81 1.08 -5.66
C SER A 131 3.04 0.22 -5.43
N VAL A 132 3.24 -0.72 -6.34
CA VAL A 132 4.44 -1.54 -6.42
C VAL A 132 5.05 -1.33 -7.80
N GLU A 133 6.28 -0.83 -7.83
CA GLU A 133 7.04 -0.67 -9.07
C GLU A 133 7.94 -1.89 -9.29
N GLN A 134 8.14 -2.25 -10.56
CA GLN A 134 8.99 -3.36 -10.99
C GLN A 134 9.71 -3.04 -12.31
#